data_AF-A0A0F9GTB1-F1
#
_entry.id   AF-A0A0F9GTB1-F1
#
_cell.length_a   1.000
_cell.length_b   1.000
_cell.length_c   1.000
_cell.angle_alpha   90.00
_cell.angle_beta   90.00
_cell.angle_gamma   90.00
#
_symmetry.space_group_name_H-M   'P 1'
#
loop_
_entity.id
_entity.type
_entity.pdbx_description
1 polymer ?
#
loop_
_entity_poly.entity_id
_entity_poly.type
_entity_poly.pdbx_seq_one_letter_code
_entity_poly.pdbx_strand_id
1 'polypeptide(L)'
;RRSIEAVAILNWRLFPTKFSMVGFSQFPDAFRTNRSLLQGQPKYRNWLTGSAKKGYSLNERGIGTAQRLIELLGPPQLDDGTALGSSADSQAKAGKPTRTIEPSTIVKRIRSSRLFAKWASDTVTERDTIHAHSLLGVFDHTPARVRVRKMKELERCAEDLDDQEVMRFLKHVREEFPSVFRD
;
A
#
# COMPACT_ATOMS: atom_id res chain seq x y z
N ARG A 1 3.18 12.67 -0.13
CA ARG A 1 3.71 11.42 0.51
C ARG A 1 3.58 11.61 2.02
N ARG A 2 3.06 10.64 2.79
CA ARG A 2 2.90 10.75 4.27
C ARG A 2 4.24 10.53 5.00
N SER A 3 5.30 11.23 4.57
CA SER A 3 6.64 11.08 5.15
C SER A 3 6.77 11.86 6.45
N ILE A 4 7.80 11.56 7.23
CA ILE A 4 8.06 12.23 8.51
C ILE A 4 8.32 13.73 8.33
N GLU A 5 8.96 14.11 7.23
CA GLU A 5 9.26 15.51 6.89
C GLU A 5 7.98 16.29 6.60
N ALA A 6 7.05 15.69 5.85
CA ALA A 6 5.76 16.32 5.58
C ALA A 6 4.94 16.53 6.86
N VAL A 7 4.98 15.56 7.79
CA VAL A 7 4.32 15.70 9.09
C VAL A 7 5.03 16.73 9.97
N ALA A 8 6.36 16.82 9.91
CA ALA A 8 7.12 17.81 10.68
C ALA A 8 6.80 19.24 10.23
N ILE A 9 6.71 19.47 8.93
CA ILE A 9 6.27 20.75 8.36
C ILE A 9 4.85 21.07 8.84
N LEU A 10 3.91 20.12 8.75
CA LEU A 10 2.53 20.35 9.17
C LEU A 10 2.40 20.65 10.67
N ASN A 11 3.10 19.89 11.52
CA ASN A 11 3.11 20.14 12.96
C ASN A 11 3.70 21.51 13.31
N TRP A 12 4.75 21.92 12.60
CA TRP A 12 5.32 23.26 12.76
C TRP A 12 4.34 24.36 12.33
N ARG A 13 3.64 24.21 11.20
CA ARG A 13 2.63 25.20 10.80
C ARG A 13 1.42 25.28 11.74
N LEU A 14 1.03 24.15 12.35
CA LEU A 14 -0.07 24.11 13.31
C LEU A 14 0.34 24.58 14.72
N PHE A 15 1.57 24.29 15.13
CA PHE A 15 2.06 24.52 16.48
C PHE A 15 3.53 24.99 16.46
N PRO A 16 3.83 26.17 15.88
CA PRO A 16 5.20 26.58 15.58
C PRO A 16 6.08 26.66 16.81
N THR A 17 5.57 27.23 17.92
CA THR A 17 6.31 27.33 19.19
C THR A 17 6.73 25.97 19.76
N LYS A 18 5.98 24.89 19.47
CA LYS A 18 6.27 23.55 20.01
C LYS A 18 7.16 22.73 19.08
N PHE A 19 6.99 22.88 17.76
CA PHE A 19 7.63 22.04 16.75
C PHE A 19 8.71 22.76 15.93
N SER A 20 9.15 23.95 16.33
CA SER A 20 10.31 24.59 15.74
C SER A 20 11.63 24.05 16.32
N MET A 21 12.70 24.18 15.54
CA MET A 21 14.05 23.88 16.00
C MET A 21 14.53 24.91 17.02
N VAL A 22 15.24 24.46 18.06
CA VAL A 22 15.75 25.36 19.12
C VAL A 22 16.79 26.31 18.52
N GLY A 23 16.60 27.61 18.71
CA GLY A 23 17.45 28.65 18.11
C GLY A 23 17.12 28.99 16.65
N PHE A 24 16.20 28.27 16.02
CA PHE A 24 15.81 28.49 14.63
C PHE A 24 14.30 28.28 14.45
N SER A 25 13.51 29.26 14.90
CA SER A 25 12.05 29.20 14.92
C SER A 25 11.41 29.03 13.53
N GLN A 26 12.11 29.44 12.48
CA GLN A 26 11.69 29.35 11.09
C GLN A 26 11.79 27.94 10.48
N PHE A 27 12.42 26.98 11.18
CA PHE A 27 12.59 25.62 10.66
C PHE A 27 11.86 24.58 11.53
N PRO A 28 11.22 23.57 10.91
CA PRO A 28 10.56 22.49 11.63
C PRO A 28 11.56 21.54 12.28
N ASP A 29 11.22 21.04 13.47
CA ASP A 29 12.00 20.03 14.20
C ASP A 29 11.43 18.62 13.94
N ALA A 30 12.09 17.91 13.04
CA ALA A 30 11.74 16.53 12.70
C ALA A 30 11.93 15.55 13.86
N PHE A 31 12.88 15.80 14.77
CA PHE A 31 13.13 14.94 15.93
C PHE A 31 11.98 15.04 16.95
N ARG A 32 11.50 16.26 17.24
CA ARG A 32 10.30 16.48 18.08
C ARG A 32 9.07 15.83 17.47
N THR A 33 8.92 15.94 16.16
CA THR A 33 7.85 15.28 15.42
C THR A 33 7.92 13.77 15.56
N ASN A 34 9.11 13.18 15.36
CA ASN A 34 9.30 11.73 15.50
C ASN A 34 8.92 11.24 16.90
N ARG A 35 9.39 11.93 17.94
CA ARG A 35 9.06 11.61 19.34
C ARG A 35 7.56 11.66 19.60
N SER A 36 6.88 12.65 19.03
CA SER A 36 5.42 12.78 19.16
C SER A 36 4.68 11.65 18.43
N LEU A 37 5.13 11.25 17.24
CA LEU A 37 4.55 10.15 16.49
C LEU A 37 4.73 8.79 17.20
N LEU A 38 5.86 8.58 17.88
CA LEU A 38 6.08 7.40 18.71
C LEU A 38 5.02 7.28 19.81
N GLN A 39 4.62 8.40 20.45
CA GLN A 39 3.57 8.39 21.48
C GLN A 39 2.18 8.03 20.91
N GLY A 40 1.97 8.19 19.60
CA GLY A 40 0.73 7.78 18.94
C GLY A 40 0.70 6.30 18.53
N GLN A 41 1.82 5.59 18.57
CA GLN A 41 1.92 4.19 18.11
C GLN A 41 1.27 3.17 19.09
N PRO A 42 1.13 1.89 18.69
CA PRO A 42 0.41 0.87 19.46
C PRO A 42 0.92 0.66 20.89
N LYS A 43 2.22 0.85 21.13
CA LYS A 43 2.82 0.74 22.48
C LYS A 43 2.23 1.75 23.47
N TYR A 44 1.74 2.89 22.97
CA TYR A 44 1.27 4.01 23.78
C TYR A 44 -0.22 4.25 23.51
N ARG A 45 -0.57 5.34 22.81
CA ARG A 45 -1.97 5.71 22.60
C ARG A 45 -2.71 4.84 21.59
N ASN A 46 -1.98 4.10 20.74
CA ASN A 46 -2.52 3.26 19.69
C ASN A 46 -3.51 4.00 18.78
N TRP A 47 -3.13 5.20 18.33
CA TRP A 47 -3.87 6.00 17.34
C TRP A 47 -3.27 5.89 15.94
N LEU A 48 -1.98 5.55 15.86
CA LEU A 48 -1.21 5.53 14.62
C LEU A 48 -0.63 4.15 14.35
N THR A 49 -0.49 3.84 13.07
CA THR A 49 0.27 2.71 12.53
C THR A 49 1.33 3.21 11.55
N GLY A 50 2.30 2.37 11.23
CA GLY A 50 3.38 2.69 10.28
C GLY A 50 4.71 3.05 10.97
N SER A 51 5.64 3.63 10.20
CA SER A 51 7.00 3.94 10.64
C SER A 51 7.60 5.07 9.81
N ALA A 52 8.69 5.69 10.28
CA ALA A 52 9.36 6.77 9.55
C ALA A 52 9.71 6.41 8.08
N LYS A 53 10.14 5.17 7.83
CA LYS A 53 10.46 4.68 6.47
C LYS A 53 9.23 4.48 5.58
N LYS A 54 8.10 4.03 6.15
CA LYS A 54 6.88 3.69 5.40
C LYS A 54 5.82 4.80 5.42
N GLY A 55 6.00 5.81 6.26
CA GLY A 55 5.00 6.80 6.61
C GLY A 55 4.07 6.32 7.72
N TYR A 56 3.27 7.26 8.23
CA TYR A 56 2.32 7.04 9.32
C TYR A 56 0.88 7.15 8.80
N SER A 57 -0.05 6.46 9.46
CA SER A 57 -1.48 6.53 9.17
C SER A 57 -2.30 6.32 10.44
N LEU A 58 -3.45 6.98 10.56
CA LEU A 58 -4.37 6.74 11.65
C LEU A 58 -4.99 5.34 11.50
N ASN A 59 -5.16 4.64 12.62
CA ASN A 59 -6.03 3.47 12.70
C ASN A 59 -7.47 3.92 13.05
N GLU A 60 -8.40 2.97 13.16
CA GLU A 60 -9.81 3.27 13.49
C GLU A 60 -9.96 4.12 14.77
N ARG A 61 -9.21 3.77 15.82
CA ARG A 61 -9.22 4.52 17.09
C ARG A 61 -8.71 5.95 16.90
N GLY A 62 -7.63 6.13 16.12
CA GLY A 62 -7.08 7.43 15.77
C GLY A 62 -8.04 8.28 14.95
N ILE A 63 -8.75 7.67 13.99
CA ILE A 63 -9.77 8.33 13.18
C ILE A 63 -10.92 8.82 14.07
N GLY A 64 -11.48 7.96 14.92
CA GLY A 64 -12.57 8.35 15.83
C GLY A 64 -12.15 9.45 16.82
N THR A 65 -10.91 9.40 17.32
CA THR A 65 -10.37 10.46 18.17
C THR A 65 -10.22 11.78 17.42
N ALA A 66 -9.75 11.75 16.17
CA ALA A 66 -9.60 12.95 15.35
C ALA A 66 -10.96 13.58 15.00
N GLN A 67 -11.95 12.77 14.63
CA GLN A 67 -13.32 13.23 14.34
C GLN A 67 -13.94 13.93 15.56
N ARG A 68 -13.86 13.29 16.73
CA ARG A 68 -14.35 13.87 17.99
C ARG A 68 -13.66 15.21 18.32
N LEU A 69 -12.36 15.33 18.07
CA LEU A 69 -11.63 16.58 18.30
C LEU A 69 -12.09 17.68 17.34
N ILE A 70 -12.35 17.34 16.07
CA ILE A 70 -12.87 18.28 15.07
C ILE A 70 -14.28 18.75 15.46
N GLU A 71 -15.14 17.87 15.95
CA GLU A 71 -16.47 18.24 16.45
C GLU A 71 -16.40 19.18 17.66
N LEU A 72 -15.46 18.93 18.57
CA LEU A 72 -15.33 19.70 19.81
C LEU A 72 -14.65 21.06 19.62
N LEU A 73 -13.61 21.11 18.78
CA LEU A 73 -12.70 22.26 18.67
C LEU A 73 -12.78 22.94 17.30
N GLY A 74 -13.50 22.36 16.35
CA GLY A 74 -13.47 22.77 14.94
C GLY A 74 -12.30 22.16 14.17
N PRO A 75 -12.26 22.37 12.84
CA PRO A 75 -11.17 21.93 11.99
C PRO A 75 -9.85 22.63 12.39
N PRO A 76 -8.70 21.93 12.33
CA PRO A 76 -7.42 22.54 12.67
C PRO A 76 -7.08 23.68 11.70
N GLN A 77 -6.58 24.79 12.23
CA GLN A 77 -6.20 25.98 11.47
C GLN A 77 -4.69 26.13 11.43
N LEU A 78 -4.16 26.52 10.27
CA LEU A 78 -2.76 26.88 10.11
C LEU A 78 -2.45 28.24 10.77
N ASP A 79 -1.16 28.56 10.84
CA ASP A 79 -0.62 29.82 11.32
C ASP A 79 -1.16 31.08 10.61
N ASP A 80 -1.61 30.93 9.36
CA ASP A 80 -2.24 31.97 8.55
C ASP A 80 -3.78 32.03 8.68
N GLY A 81 -4.37 31.23 9.59
CA GLY A 81 -5.81 31.14 9.80
C GLY A 81 -6.55 30.22 8.80
N THR A 82 -5.83 29.60 7.86
CA THR A 82 -6.44 28.68 6.89
C THR A 82 -6.91 27.40 7.58
N ALA A 83 -8.23 27.14 7.55
CA ALA A 83 -8.80 25.91 8.07
C ALA A 83 -8.45 24.71 7.17
N LEU A 84 -7.75 23.73 7.72
CA LEU A 84 -7.44 22.48 7.02
C LEU A 84 -8.71 21.63 6.87
N GLY A 85 -8.99 21.18 5.65
CA GLY A 85 -10.15 20.34 5.33
C GLY A 85 -11.43 21.10 4.97
N SER A 86 -11.38 22.43 4.87
CA SER A 86 -12.51 23.28 4.46
C SER A 86 -12.72 23.36 2.93
N SER A 87 -11.82 22.78 2.13
CA SER A 87 -12.03 22.64 0.69
C SER A 87 -12.97 21.47 0.43
N ALA A 88 -14.11 21.76 -0.19
CA ALA A 88 -15.11 20.81 -0.72
C ALA A 88 -14.56 19.76 -1.72
N ASP A 89 -13.24 19.71 -1.94
CA ASP A 89 -12.54 18.81 -2.87
C ASP A 89 -11.68 17.73 -2.20
N SER A 90 -11.79 17.54 -0.89
CA SER A 90 -11.14 16.41 -0.24
C SER A 90 -12.07 15.19 -0.15
N GLN A 91 -12.54 14.71 -1.30
CA GLN A 91 -12.46 13.26 -1.53
C GLN A 91 -10.97 12.91 -1.53
N ALA A 92 -10.37 12.91 -0.35
CA ALA A 92 -9.08 12.31 -0.14
C ALA A 92 -9.26 10.89 -0.65
N LYS A 93 -8.67 10.60 -1.82
CA LYS A 93 -8.43 9.24 -2.28
C LYS A 93 -7.73 8.58 -1.11
N ALA A 94 -8.52 7.88 -0.28
CA ALA A 94 -8.06 7.07 0.81
C ALA A 94 -6.92 6.28 0.20
N GLY A 95 -5.69 6.55 0.65
CA GLY A 95 -4.52 5.84 0.16
C GLY A 95 -4.91 4.38 0.20
N LYS A 96 -5.02 3.75 -0.98
CA LYS A 96 -5.75 2.50 -1.16
C LYS A 96 -5.40 1.63 0.05
N PRO A 97 -6.38 1.21 0.87
CA PRO A 97 -6.09 0.22 1.90
C PRO A 97 -5.30 -0.86 1.18
N THR A 98 -4.24 -1.39 1.81
CA THR A 98 -3.55 -2.58 1.32
C THR A 98 -4.67 -3.55 1.01
N ARG A 99 -5.06 -3.65 -0.26
CA ARG A 99 -6.28 -4.35 -0.62
C ARG A 99 -5.97 -5.76 -0.15
N THR A 100 -6.75 -6.27 0.79
CA THR A 100 -7.04 -7.70 0.78
C THR A 100 -7.62 -7.89 -0.62
N ILE A 101 -6.76 -8.21 -1.59
CA ILE A 101 -7.18 -8.38 -2.96
C ILE A 101 -8.03 -9.63 -2.87
N GLU A 102 -9.33 -9.48 -3.05
CA GLU A 102 -10.22 -10.63 -3.01
C GLU A 102 -9.71 -11.69 -3.99
N PRO A 103 -9.62 -12.97 -3.58
CA PRO A 103 -9.19 -14.05 -4.47
C PRO A 103 -9.95 -14.03 -5.80
N SER A 104 -11.25 -13.68 -5.77
CA SER A 104 -12.12 -13.53 -6.93
C SER A 104 -11.59 -12.56 -7.98
N THR A 105 -11.00 -11.44 -7.55
CA THR A 105 -10.44 -10.42 -8.44
C THR A 105 -9.13 -10.90 -9.07
N ILE A 106 -8.33 -11.66 -8.32
CA ILE A 106 -7.09 -12.26 -8.83
C ILE A 106 -7.42 -13.30 -9.89
N VAL A 107 -8.37 -14.19 -9.62
CA VAL A 107 -8.83 -15.21 -10.56
C VAL A 107 -9.41 -14.59 -11.84
N LYS A 108 -10.24 -13.54 -11.73
CA LYS A 108 -10.73 -12.78 -12.91
C LYS A 108 -9.59 -12.16 -13.71
N ARG A 109 -8.54 -11.69 -13.05
CA ARG A 109 -7.34 -11.16 -13.73
C ARG A 109 -6.55 -12.26 -14.44
N ILE A 110 -6.44 -13.45 -13.84
CA ILE A 110 -5.80 -14.62 -14.47
C ILE A 110 -6.57 -14.98 -15.75
N ARG A 111 -7.90 -15.14 -15.66
CA ARG A 111 -8.77 -15.49 -16.79
C ARG A 111 -8.74 -14.48 -17.93
N SER A 112 -8.56 -13.19 -17.62
CA SER A 112 -8.43 -12.12 -18.63
C SER A 112 -7.00 -11.97 -19.18
N SER A 113 -6.03 -12.76 -18.70
CA SER A 113 -4.67 -12.71 -19.22
C SER A 113 -4.57 -13.36 -20.60
N ARG A 114 -3.70 -12.80 -21.46
CA ARG A 114 -3.42 -13.36 -22.79
C ARG A 114 -2.90 -14.79 -22.72
N LEU A 115 -2.13 -15.12 -21.68
CA LEU A 115 -1.58 -16.45 -21.50
C LEU A 115 -2.67 -17.48 -21.19
N PHE A 116 -3.68 -17.11 -20.39
CA PHE A 116 -4.84 -17.97 -20.12
C PHE A 116 -5.66 -18.22 -21.39
N ALA A 117 -5.92 -17.17 -22.19
CA ALA A 117 -6.62 -17.32 -23.46
C ALA A 117 -5.88 -18.28 -24.42
N LYS A 118 -4.55 -18.13 -24.54
CA LYS A 118 -3.70 -19.01 -25.36
C LYS A 118 -3.67 -20.46 -24.85
N TRP A 119 -3.68 -20.64 -23.53
CA TRP A 119 -3.74 -21.96 -22.91
C TRP A 119 -5.07 -22.64 -23.17
N ALA A 120 -6.19 -21.90 -23.04
CA ALA A 120 -7.51 -22.42 -23.36
C ALA A 120 -7.68 -22.80 -24.84
N SER A 121 -6.93 -22.16 -25.75
CA SER A 121 -6.91 -22.49 -27.17
C SER A 121 -5.81 -23.47 -27.59
N ASP A 122 -5.02 -24.00 -26.66
CA ASP A 122 -3.89 -24.92 -26.91
C ASP A 122 -2.84 -24.35 -27.88
N THR A 123 -2.61 -23.03 -27.82
CA THR A 123 -1.64 -22.32 -28.67
C THR A 123 -0.47 -21.73 -27.87
N VAL A 124 -0.19 -22.25 -26.68
CA VAL A 124 0.91 -21.78 -25.83
C VAL A 124 2.22 -22.24 -26.43
N THR A 125 3.18 -21.32 -26.52
CA THR A 125 4.52 -21.61 -27.03
C THR A 125 5.58 -21.07 -26.08
N GLU A 126 6.80 -21.59 -26.15
CA GLU A 126 7.94 -21.13 -25.33
C GLU A 126 8.21 -19.61 -25.49
N ARG A 127 7.86 -19.02 -26.65
CA ARG A 127 7.97 -17.58 -26.92
C ARG A 127 7.04 -16.72 -26.06
N ASP A 128 6.09 -17.32 -25.36
CA ASP A 128 5.14 -16.64 -24.47
C ASP A 128 5.69 -16.35 -23.06
N THR A 129 7.00 -16.54 -22.85
CA THR A 129 7.71 -16.23 -21.58
C THR A 129 7.40 -14.81 -21.05
N ILE A 130 7.28 -13.81 -21.93
CA ILE A 130 6.91 -12.44 -21.56
C ILE A 130 5.51 -12.39 -20.94
N HIS A 131 4.57 -13.19 -21.44
CA HIS A 131 3.22 -13.28 -20.89
C HIS A 131 3.19 -13.98 -19.54
N ALA A 132 4.11 -14.93 -19.28
CA ALA A 132 4.30 -15.52 -17.97
C ALA A 132 4.78 -14.48 -16.93
N HIS A 133 5.74 -13.62 -17.29
CA HIS A 133 6.14 -12.49 -16.43
C HIS A 133 4.97 -11.51 -16.18
N SER A 134 4.20 -11.20 -17.24
CA SER A 134 3.03 -10.34 -17.14
C SER A 134 1.94 -10.92 -16.23
N LEU A 135 1.73 -12.25 -16.25
CA LEU A 135 0.77 -12.94 -15.37
C LEU A 135 1.14 -12.75 -13.90
N LEU A 136 2.42 -12.90 -13.58
CA LEU A 136 2.96 -12.71 -12.23
C LEU A 136 2.98 -11.23 -11.79
N GLY A 137 2.89 -10.30 -12.75
CA GLY A 137 3.03 -8.86 -12.50
C GLY A 137 4.46 -8.49 -12.10
N VAL A 138 5.45 -9.13 -12.72
CA VAL A 138 6.89 -8.95 -12.46
C VAL A 138 7.66 -8.71 -13.74
N PHE A 139 8.90 -8.26 -13.63
CA PHE A 139 9.83 -8.13 -14.76
C PHE A 139 10.75 -9.36 -14.88
N ASP A 140 11.38 -9.52 -16.03
CA ASP A 140 12.34 -10.58 -16.37
C ASP A 140 13.51 -10.71 -15.36
N HIS A 141 14.08 -9.58 -14.94
CA HIS A 141 15.17 -9.48 -13.97
C HIS A 141 14.72 -9.65 -12.51
N THR A 142 13.45 -9.96 -12.26
CA THR A 142 12.96 -10.20 -10.91
C THR A 142 13.55 -11.51 -10.37
N PRO A 143 14.16 -11.55 -9.18
CA PRO A 143 14.78 -12.77 -8.64
C PRO A 143 13.82 -13.97 -8.63
N ALA A 144 14.29 -15.19 -8.92
CA ALA A 144 13.44 -16.39 -8.97
C ALA A 144 12.62 -16.60 -7.69
N ARG A 145 13.21 -16.33 -6.52
CA ARG A 145 12.51 -16.41 -5.22
C ARG A 145 11.23 -15.56 -5.17
N VAL A 146 11.23 -14.38 -5.79
CA VAL A 146 10.06 -13.49 -5.84
C VAL A 146 9.04 -14.00 -6.85
N ARG A 147 9.50 -14.49 -8.02
CA ARG A 147 8.65 -15.10 -9.05
C ARG A 147 7.91 -16.34 -8.51
N VAL A 148 8.61 -17.23 -7.80
CA VAL A 148 8.04 -18.40 -7.13
C VAL A 148 7.03 -18.01 -6.05
N ARG A 149 7.35 -17.01 -5.21
CA ARG A 149 6.41 -16.51 -4.20
C ARG A 149 5.13 -15.98 -4.85
N LYS A 150 5.26 -15.23 -5.95
CA LYS A 150 4.11 -14.70 -6.70
C LYS A 150 3.24 -15.81 -7.28
N MET A 151 3.85 -16.86 -7.83
CA MET A 151 3.11 -18.03 -8.31
C MET A 151 2.30 -18.69 -7.18
N LYS A 152 2.93 -18.94 -6.03
CA LYS A 152 2.23 -19.50 -4.86
C LYS A 152 1.07 -18.62 -4.36
N GLU A 153 1.22 -17.30 -4.44
CA GLU A 153 0.13 -16.36 -4.11
C GLU A 153 -1.06 -16.55 -5.07
N LEU A 154 -0.83 -16.78 -6.36
CA LEU A 154 -1.89 -17.05 -7.35
C LEU A 154 -2.53 -18.43 -7.14
N GLU A 155 -1.72 -19.47 -6.92
CA GLU A 155 -2.18 -20.84 -6.64
C GLU A 155 -3.13 -20.86 -5.43
N ARG A 156 -2.72 -20.21 -4.32
CA ARG A 156 -3.54 -20.10 -3.11
C ARG A 156 -4.87 -19.40 -3.36
N CYS A 157 -4.89 -18.34 -4.17
CA CYS A 157 -6.14 -17.63 -4.47
C CYS A 157 -7.11 -18.48 -5.32
N ALA A 158 -6.59 -19.34 -6.18
CA ALA A 158 -7.41 -20.27 -6.95
C ALA A 158 -7.92 -21.44 -6.08
N GLU A 159 -7.09 -21.94 -5.17
CA GLU A 159 -7.46 -22.92 -4.15
C GLU A 159 -8.56 -22.40 -3.20
N ASP A 160 -8.42 -21.16 -2.70
CA ASP A 160 -9.41 -20.51 -1.83
C ASP A 160 -10.81 -20.39 -2.49
N LEU A 161 -10.90 -20.46 -3.83
CA LEU A 161 -12.15 -20.41 -4.59
C LEU A 161 -12.56 -21.76 -5.21
N ASP A 162 -11.78 -22.82 -5.00
CA ASP A 162 -11.95 -24.13 -5.64
C ASP A 162 -12.01 -24.05 -7.19
N ASP A 163 -11.27 -23.11 -7.80
CA ASP A 163 -11.24 -22.94 -9.26
C ASP A 163 -10.21 -23.90 -9.90
N GLN A 164 -10.67 -25.13 -10.16
CA GLN A 164 -9.87 -26.22 -10.73
C GLN A 164 -9.32 -25.92 -12.13
N GLU A 165 -9.98 -25.05 -12.90
CA GLU A 165 -9.50 -24.66 -14.23
C GLU A 165 -8.27 -23.76 -14.12
N VAL A 166 -8.35 -22.75 -13.26
CA VAL A 166 -7.22 -21.84 -13.00
C VAL A 166 -6.07 -22.57 -12.33
N MET A 167 -6.34 -23.52 -11.42
CA MET A 167 -5.30 -24.36 -10.83
C MET A 167 -4.54 -25.18 -11.89
N ARG A 168 -5.25 -25.81 -12.84
CA ARG A 168 -4.62 -26.54 -13.95
C ARG A 168 -3.79 -25.62 -14.84
N PHE A 169 -4.31 -24.43 -15.16
CA PHE A 169 -3.56 -23.43 -15.90
C PHE A 169 -2.26 -23.02 -15.20
N LEU A 170 -2.31 -22.65 -13.92
CA LEU A 170 -1.14 -22.20 -13.17
C LEU A 170 -0.07 -23.31 -13.06
N LYS A 171 -0.50 -24.56 -12.88
CA LYS A 171 0.39 -25.72 -12.89
C LYS A 171 1.07 -25.89 -14.24
N HIS A 172 0.30 -25.83 -15.34
CA HIS A 172 0.84 -25.90 -16.68
C HIS A 172 1.86 -24.79 -16.95
N VAL A 173 1.58 -23.53 -16.57
CA VAL A 173 2.53 -22.41 -16.71
C VAL A 173 3.85 -22.68 -15.97
N ARG A 174 3.79 -23.35 -14.82
CA ARG A 174 4.99 -23.67 -14.04
C ARG A 174 5.85 -24.76 -14.69
N GLU A 175 5.20 -25.70 -15.37
CA GLU A 175 5.85 -26.81 -16.08
C GLU A 175 6.43 -26.35 -17.42
N GLU A 176 5.67 -25.56 -18.18
CA GLU A 176 6.02 -25.11 -19.53
C GLU A 176 7.08 -24.00 -19.54
N PHE A 177 7.16 -23.18 -18.48
CA PHE A 177 8.10 -22.05 -18.39
C PHE A 177 9.12 -22.21 -17.24
N PRO A 178 9.94 -23.27 -17.21
CA PRO A 178 10.87 -23.51 -16.10
C PRO A 178 11.92 -22.41 -15.95
N SER A 179 12.32 -21.77 -17.04
CA SER A 179 13.27 -20.63 -17.07
C SER A 179 12.75 -19.38 -16.34
N VAL A 180 11.44 -19.24 -16.19
CA VAL A 180 10.81 -18.15 -15.41
C VAL A 180 10.95 -18.38 -13.91
N PHE A 181 11.16 -19.62 -13.47
CA PHE A 181 11.16 -19.98 -12.05
C PHE A 181 12.49 -20.51 -11.55
N ARG A 182 13.43 -20.83 -12.44
CA ARG A 182 14.81 -21.22 -12.13
C ARG A 182 15.74 -20.01 -12.29
N ASP A 183 16.80 -20.01 -11.50
CA ASP A 183 17.94 -19.09 -11.67
C ASP A 183 18.96 -19.74 -12.61
#